data_AF-A0A8S3BUC4-F1
#
_entry.id   AF-A0A8S3BUC4-F1
#
_cell.length_a   1.000
_cell.length_b   1.000
_cell.length_c   1.000
_cell.angle_alpha   90.00
_cell.angle_beta   90.00
_cell.angle_gamma   90.00
#
_symmetry.space_group_name_H-M   'P 1'
#
loop_
_entity.id
_entity.type
_entity.pdbx_description
1 polymer ?
#
loop_
_entity_poly.entity_id
_entity_poly.type
_entity_poly.pdbx_seq_one_letter_code
_entity_poly.pdbx_strand_id
1 'polypeptide(L)' 'KFEDWLMPILDRIVNENLNNCILTPSKLIEMLGQEINNEESIYYWCSKNNIPVFCPAITDGSLGDMLYFHSYRKPGLKID' A
#
# COMPACT_ATOMS: atom_id res chain seq x y z
N LYS A 1 4.95 12.66 8.32
CA LYS A 1 6.07 11.86 7.73
C LYS A 1 5.57 10.59 7.06
N PHE A 2 4.96 9.64 7.79
CA PHE A 2 4.41 8.42 7.18
C PHE A 2 3.18 8.73 6.30
N GLU A 3 2.24 9.51 6.82
CA GLU A 3 1.08 9.99 6.04
C GLU A 3 1.49 10.73 4.76
N ASP A 4 2.38 11.72 4.88
CA ASP A 4 2.86 12.53 3.74
C ASP A 4 3.51 11.68 2.64
N TRP A 5 4.13 10.56 3.00
CA TRP A 5 4.72 9.62 2.05
C TRP A 5 3.69 8.67 1.45
N LEU A 6 2.76 8.16 2.27
CA LEU A 6 1.82 7.12 1.85
C LEU A 6 0.64 7.67 1.03
N MET A 7 0.09 8.84 1.40
CA MET A 7 -1.11 9.40 0.76
C MET A 7 -0.96 9.59 -0.76
N PRO A 8 0.14 10.16 -1.29
CA PRO A 8 0.34 10.29 -2.73
C PRO A 8 0.40 8.94 -3.46
N ILE A 9 0.93 7.91 -2.80
CA ILE A 9 1.04 6.55 -3.36
C ILE A 9 -0.36 5.95 -3.50
N LEU A 10 -1.19 6.01 -2.45
CA LEU A 10 -2.58 5.54 -2.48
C LEU A 10 -3.41 6.30 -3.52
N ASP A 11 -3.19 7.61 -3.66
CA ASP A 11 -3.86 8.42 -4.68
C ASP A 11 -3.53 7.98 -6.10
N ARG A 12 -2.26 7.67 -6.38
CA ARG A 12 -1.81 7.15 -7.67
C ARG A 12 -2.43 5.78 -7.96
N ILE A 13 -2.41 4.87 -6.98
CA ILE A 13 -3.01 3.53 -7.09
C ILE A 13 -4.49 3.61 -7.50
N VAL A 14 -5.26 4.47 -6.84
CA VAL A 14 -6.69 4.65 -7.15
C VAL A 14 -6.89 5.34 -8.50
N ASN A 15 -6.04 6.32 -8.86
CA ASN A 15 -6.11 6.99 -10.16
C ASN A 15 -5.81 6.07 -11.35
N GLU A 16 -4.90 5.12 -11.18
CA GLU A 16 -4.55 4.17 -12.25
C GLU A 16 -5.63 3.10 -12.46
N ASN A 17 -6.45 2.83 -11.43
CA ASN A 17 -7.45 1.77 -11.42
C ASN A 17 -8.87 2.32 -11.31
N LEU A 18 -9.19 3.28 -12.19
CA LEU A 18 -10.34 4.22 -12.22
C LEU A 18 -11.74 3.72 -11.79
N ASN A 19 -12.02 2.43 -11.59
CA ASN A 19 -13.37 1.95 -11.23
C ASN A 19 -13.44 0.81 -10.18
N ASN A 20 -12.34 0.19 -9.76
CA ASN A 20 -12.30 -0.80 -8.65
C ASN A 20 -10.86 -1.29 -8.47
N CYS A 21 -10.08 -0.62 -7.63
CA CYS A 21 -8.76 -1.12 -7.28
C CYS A 21 -8.93 -2.17 -6.17
N ILE A 22 -8.93 -3.45 -6.53
CA ILE A 22 -8.87 -4.55 -5.56
C ILE A 22 -7.41 -4.95 -5.44
N LEU A 23 -6.80 -4.66 -4.29
CA LEU A 23 -5.44 -5.08 -3.96
C LEU A 23 -5.48 -6.16 -2.90
N THR A 24 -4.59 -7.13 -3.02
CA THR A 24 -4.32 -8.02 -1.89
C THR A 24 -3.30 -7.38 -0.95
N PRO A 25 -3.27 -7.73 0.35
CA PRO A 25 -2.24 -7.25 1.27
C PRO A 25 -0.82 -7.45 0.75
N SER A 26 -0.56 -8.61 0.14
CA SER A 26 0.74 -8.91 -0.44
C SER A 26 1.09 -7.99 -1.60
N LYS A 27 0.12 -7.64 -2.45
CA LYS A 27 0.37 -6.72 -3.57
C LYS A 27 0.63 -5.31 -3.07
N LEU A 28 -0.10 -4.85 -2.06
CA LEU A 28 0.14 -3.56 -1.43
C LEU A 28 1.56 -3.50 -0.82
N ILE A 29 1.97 -4.52 -0.07
CA ILE A 29 3.32 -4.58 0.51
C ILE A 29 4.40 -4.57 -0.57
N GLU A 30 4.22 -5.35 -1.65
CA GLU A 30 5.15 -5.37 -2.79
C GLU A 30 5.33 -3.97 -3.37
N MET A 31 4.23 -3.25 -3.64
CA MET A 31 4.25 -1.89 -4.18
C MET A 31 4.93 -0.90 -3.23
N LEU A 32 4.58 -0.92 -1.94
CA LEU A 32 5.22 -0.07 -0.93
C LEU A 32 6.72 -0.34 -0.80
N GLY A 33 7.13 -1.60 -0.97
CA GLY A 33 8.54 -1.99 -1.04
C GLY A 33 9.28 -1.41 -2.26
N GLN A 34 8.61 -1.27 -3.41
CA GLN A 34 9.19 -0.58 -4.58
C GLN A 34 9.32 0.91 -4.33
N GLU A 35 8.28 1.53 -3.74
CA GLU A 35 8.22 2.98 -3.52
C GLU A 35 9.20 3.49 -2.48
N ILE A 36 9.48 2.72 -1.41
CA ILE A 36 10.37 3.19 -0.34
C ILE A 36 11.82 3.35 -0.82
N ASN A 37 12.22 2.61 -1.85
CA ASN A 37 13.52 2.66 -2.53
C ASN A 37 14.73 2.86 -1.59
N ASN A 38 14.75 2.10 -0.50
CA ASN A 38 15.77 2.20 0.56
C ASN A 38 16.26 0.79 0.93
N GLU A 39 17.58 0.57 0.82
CA GLU A 39 18.25 -0.71 1.09
C GLU A 39 18.20 -1.14 2.56
N GLU A 40 17.88 -0.24 3.49
CA GLU A 40 17.65 -0.57 4.90
C GLU A 40 16.28 -1.21 5.14
N SER A 41 15.36 -1.14 4.16
CA SER A 41 14.02 -1.69 4.27
C SER A 41 13.96 -3.17 3.91
N ILE A 42 13.35 -3.97 4.79
CA ILE A 42 13.07 -5.39 4.51
C ILE A 42 12.16 -5.52 3.28
N TYR A 43 11.10 -4.73 3.21
CA TYR A 43 10.12 -4.81 2.12
C TYR A 43 10.66 -4.34 0.78
N TYR A 44 11.68 -3.48 0.78
CA TYR A 44 12.44 -3.15 -0.43
C TYR A 44 13.10 -4.41 -1.01
N TRP A 45 13.82 -5.17 -0.19
CA TRP A 45 14.47 -6.39 -0.63
C TRP A 45 13.48 -7.49 -0.99
N CYS A 46 12.38 -7.63 -0.25
CA CYS A 46 11.31 -8.55 -0.62
C CYS A 46 10.79 -8.24 -2.02
N SER A 47 10.51 -6.97 -2.30
CA SER A 47 10.02 -6.53 -3.61
C SER A 47 11.04 -6.73 -4.73
N LYS A 48 12.32 -6.35 -4.51
CA LYS A 48 13.39 -6.53 -5.50
C LYS A 48 13.66 -7.99 -5.86
N ASN A 49 13.46 -8.91 -4.92
CA ASN A 49 13.72 -10.33 -5.10
C ASN A 49 12.46 -11.17 -5.38
N ASN A 50 11.31 -10.54 -5.65
CA ASN A 50 10.03 -11.22 -5.88
C ASN A 50 9.64 -12.19 -4.73
N ILE A 51 9.93 -11.81 -3.48
CA ILE A 51 9.56 -12.58 -2.28
C ILE A 51 8.21 -12.06 -1.79
N PRO A 52 7.13 -12.85 -1.85
CA PRO A 52 5.81 -12.41 -1.40
C PRO A 52 5.75 -12.33 0.12
N VAL A 53 5.14 -11.25 0.63
CA VAL A 53 4.86 -11.07 2.06
C VAL A 53 3.36 -11.08 2.27
N PHE A 54 2.88 -11.92 3.19
CA PHE A 54 1.45 -12.03 3.50
C PHE A 54 1.16 -11.46 4.89
N CYS A 55 0.21 -10.55 4.96
CA CYS A 55 -0.32 -10.00 6.21
C CYS A 55 -1.85 -9.87 6.09
N PRO A 56 -2.62 -10.90 6.48
CA PRO A 56 -4.08 -10.88 6.32
C PRO A 56 -4.76 -9.73 7.08
N ALA A 57 -4.20 -9.33 8.23
CA ALA A 57 -4.70 -8.23 9.06
C ALA A 57 -3.92 -6.93 8.82
N ILE A 58 -3.61 -6.59 7.56
CA ILE A 58 -2.82 -5.40 7.19
C ILE A 58 -3.45 -4.07 7.65
N THR A 59 -4.74 -4.08 7.95
CA THR A 59 -5.51 -2.93 8.45
C THR A 59 -5.38 -2.72 9.96
N ASP A 60 -4.79 -3.64 10.72
CA ASP A 60 -4.68 -3.52 12.18
C ASP A 60 -3.40 -2.76 12.57
N GLY A 61 -3.41 -1.44 12.34
CA GLY A 61 -2.30 -0.56 12.66
C GLY A 61 -2.35 0.77 11.92
N SER A 62 -1.25 1.53 11.94
CA SER A 62 -1.17 2.86 11.33
C SER A 62 -1.47 2.86 9.82
N LEU A 63 -1.15 1.78 9.11
CA LEU A 63 -1.51 1.63 7.70
C LEU A 63 -3.03 1.56 7.52
N GLY A 64 -3.74 0.88 8.43
CA GLY A 64 -5.20 0.85 8.46
C GLY A 64 -5.84 2.22 8.67
N ASP A 65 -5.30 3.01 9.61
CA ASP A 65 -5.77 4.39 9.83
C ASP A 65 -5.63 5.23 8.54
N MET A 66 -4.51 5.08 7.83
CA MET A 66 -4.28 5.81 6.58
C MET A 66 -5.21 5.34 5.45
N LEU A 67 -5.44 4.03 5.32
CA LEU A 67 -6.41 3.48 4.37
C LEU A 67 -7.83 3.98 4.68
N TYR A 68 -8.19 4.05 5.96
CA TYR A 68 -9.46 4.62 6.41
C TYR A 68 -9.56 6.09 5.99
N PHE A 69 -8.61 6.95 6.37
CA PHE A 69 -8.67 8.37 6.00
C PHE A 69 -8.66 8.61 4.49
N HIS A 70 -7.88 7.82 3.75
CA HIS A 70 -7.85 7.88 2.29
C HIS A 70 -9.21 7.56 1.70
N SER A 71 -9.89 6.50 2.16
CA SER A 71 -11.20 6.08 1.65
C SER A 71 -12.30 7.15 1.81
N TYR A 72 -12.24 7.98 2.87
CA TYR A 72 -13.17 9.08 3.07
C TYR A 72 -12.94 10.25 2.11
N ARG A 73 -11.66 10.52 1.75
CA ARG A 73 -11.30 11.58 0.81
C ARG A 73 -11.51 11.14 -0.64
N LYS A 74 -11.20 9.87 -0.93
CA LYS A 74 -11.17 9.30 -2.27
C LYS A 74 -11.55 7.81 -2.23
N PRO A 75 -12.85 7.49 -2.41
CA PRO A 75 -13.29 6.11 -2.41
C PRO A 75 -12.77 5.36 -3.64
N GLY A 76 -12.67 4.02 -3.53
CA GLY A 76 -12.35 3.15 -4.66
C GLY A 76 -11.26 2.10 -4.41
N LEU A 77 -10.52 2.24 -3.31
CA LEU A 77 -9.54 1.23 -2.87
C LEU A 77 -10.23 0.16 -2.01
N LYS A 78 -10.03 -1.11 -2.37
CA LYS A 78 -10.47 -2.28 -1.60
C LYS A 78 -9.29 -3.21 -1.38
N ILE A 79 -9.22 -3.78 -0.18
CA ILE A 79 -8.23 -4.80 0.18
C ILE A 79 -8.94 -6.16 0.31
N ASP A 80 -8.51 -7.16 -0.46
CA ASP A 80 -9.05 -8.54 -0.50
C ASP A 80 -8.02 -9.58 0.01
#